data_AF-A0A2M7Z0X8-F1
#
_entry.id   AF-A0A2M7Z0X8-F1
#
_cell.length_a   1.000
_cell.length_b   1.000
_cell.length_c   1.000
_cell.angle_alpha   90.00
_cell.angle_beta   90.00
_cell.angle_gamma   90.00
#
_symmetry.space_group_name_H-M   'P 1'
#
loop_
_entity.id
_entity.type
_entity.pdbx_description
1 polymer ?
#
loop_
_entity_poly.entity_id
_entity_poly.type
_entity_poly.pdbx_seq_one_letter_code
_entity_poly.pdbx_strand_id
1 'polypeptide(L)'
;AIAHHPTTVAQDLLNRFSKERALVCFPKSAPHPDALEFMKMSLLKQGFIRVVINQQLIHLNTDTFPSPLPSELSVVVDRLTLDAESRSRLVEALESAFRESEGRANIIIGNNQPLAYSAHLACPGCGRTFPTPRPVSFSFNHPLGACPECKGFGNILRYDERLLIPDPDKSLLDGAIEPWTKPSNVWWQKEMLKAFKKKKLDPEAPYNQLTEAERDLIWKGEGTLEGIDDFFKYLESKRYKMHVRVFLSRYRSPSPCTTCQGTRLRPESLMVKIHACHIHEVGGWPLSDLQQWLQTLPLRKFEEAIAKDLLHALHSKLSFLLRVGLDYLTLNREMRTLSGGEAQRIHLATQLGCQLVGTQYVLDE
;
A
#
# COMPACT_ATOMS: atom_id res chain seq x y z
N ALA A 1 9.30 -11.27 -1.08
CA ALA A 1 10.48 -10.53 -1.56
C ALA A 1 11.70 -11.05 -0.82
N ILE A 2 12.87 -11.09 -1.45
CA ILE A 2 14.10 -11.59 -0.85
C ILE A 2 15.18 -10.50 -1.01
N ALA A 3 15.88 -10.21 0.09
CA ALA A 3 17.08 -9.40 0.09
C ALA A 3 18.26 -10.32 0.41
N HIS A 4 19.38 -10.10 -0.25
CA HIS A 4 20.54 -10.98 -0.14
C HIS A 4 21.75 -10.21 0.37
N HIS A 5 22.47 -10.83 1.29
CA HIS A 5 23.81 -10.38 1.68
C HIS A 5 24.86 -11.05 0.78
N PRO A 6 25.91 -10.34 0.32
CA PRO A 6 26.98 -10.91 -0.52
C PRO A 6 27.51 -12.26 0.01
N THR A 7 27.74 -12.35 1.32
CA THR A 7 28.21 -13.58 1.98
C THR A 7 27.24 -14.75 1.86
N THR A 8 25.93 -14.50 1.98
CA THR A 8 24.90 -15.54 1.86
C THR A 8 24.76 -15.99 0.41
N VAL A 9 24.83 -15.06 -0.55
CA VAL A 9 24.83 -15.38 -1.99
C VAL A 9 26.05 -16.21 -2.34
N ALA A 10 27.24 -15.79 -1.90
CA ALA A 10 28.47 -16.54 -2.14
C ALA A 10 28.36 -17.97 -1.58
N GLN A 11 27.84 -18.14 -0.36
CA GLN A 11 27.63 -19.46 0.23
C GLN A 11 26.62 -20.31 -0.57
N ASP A 12 25.50 -19.74 -1.00
CA ASP A 12 24.50 -20.42 -1.84
C ASP A 12 25.11 -20.90 -3.17
N LEU A 13 25.84 -20.01 -3.85
CA LEU A 13 26.50 -20.32 -5.13
C LEU A 13 27.55 -21.42 -4.98
N LEU A 14 28.39 -21.35 -3.95
CA LEU A 14 29.42 -22.38 -3.68
C LEU A 14 28.81 -23.74 -3.36
N ASN A 15 27.67 -23.76 -2.66
CA ASN A 15 26.97 -25.00 -2.33
C ASN A 15 26.29 -25.63 -3.55
N ARG A 16 25.73 -24.82 -4.46
CA ARG A 16 24.91 -25.29 -5.58
C ARG A 16 25.68 -25.57 -6.86
N PHE A 17 26.75 -24.83 -7.11
CA PHE A 17 27.46 -24.81 -8.41
C PHE A 17 28.98 -25.01 -8.23
N SER A 18 29.36 -25.88 -7.31
CA SER A 18 30.77 -26.15 -7.01
C SER A 18 31.55 -26.58 -8.25
N LYS A 19 32.73 -25.98 -8.43
CA LYS A 19 33.66 -26.13 -9.56
C LYS A 19 33.17 -25.61 -10.91
N GLU A 20 32.01 -24.95 -10.97
CA GLU A 20 31.54 -24.30 -12.19
C GLU A 20 32.17 -22.92 -12.38
N ARG A 21 32.27 -22.48 -13.65
CA ARG A 21 32.72 -21.12 -13.97
C ARG A 21 31.55 -20.16 -13.89
N ALA A 22 31.72 -19.10 -13.10
CA ALA A 22 30.73 -18.05 -12.93
C ALA A 22 31.26 -16.70 -13.44
N LEU A 23 30.38 -15.95 -14.08
CA LEU A 23 30.54 -14.52 -14.33
C LEU A 23 29.68 -13.79 -13.30
N VAL A 24 30.33 -12.93 -12.51
CA VAL A 24 29.65 -12.01 -11.61
C VAL A 24 29.42 -10.72 -12.39
N CYS A 25 28.15 -10.38 -12.60
CA CYS A 25 27.76 -9.23 -13.40
C CYS A 25 26.84 -8.30 -12.62
N PHE A 26 26.75 -7.04 -13.05
CA PHE A 26 25.66 -6.14 -12.65
C PHE A 26 24.84 -5.72 -13.87
N PRO A 27 23.50 -5.58 -13.73
CA PRO A 27 22.67 -5.06 -14.81
C PRO A 27 22.87 -3.56 -14.99
N LYS A 28 22.97 -3.11 -16.24
CA LYS A 28 23.01 -1.69 -16.62
C LYS A 28 22.04 -1.47 -17.77
N SER A 29 21.16 -0.47 -17.67
CA SER A 29 20.24 -0.13 -18.76
C SER A 29 21.01 0.17 -20.03
N ALA A 30 20.55 -0.39 -21.15
CA ALA A 30 21.16 -0.11 -22.44
C ALA A 30 20.91 1.37 -22.81
N PRO A 31 21.95 2.08 -23.28
CA PRO A 31 21.79 3.46 -23.70
C PRO A 31 21.05 3.54 -25.05
N HIS A 32 20.57 4.74 -25.40
CA HIS A 32 20.22 5.05 -26.78
C HIS A 32 21.46 4.82 -27.69
N PRO A 33 21.30 4.40 -28.96
CA PRO A 33 22.42 4.19 -29.88
C PRO A 33 23.46 5.31 -29.90
N ASP A 34 23.03 6.57 -29.87
CA ASP A 34 23.93 7.74 -29.90
C ASP A 34 24.79 7.90 -28.62
N ALA A 35 24.37 7.29 -27.52
CA ALA A 35 25.07 7.34 -26.23
C ALA A 35 25.90 6.08 -25.95
N LEU A 36 25.97 5.14 -26.90
CA LEU A 36 26.68 3.87 -26.74
C LEU A 36 28.18 4.07 -26.49
N GLU A 37 28.85 4.90 -27.29
CA GLU A 37 30.29 5.16 -27.16
C GLU A 37 30.63 5.86 -25.84
N PHE A 38 29.79 6.79 -25.40
CA PHE A 38 29.95 7.44 -24.10
C PHE A 38 29.86 6.43 -22.94
N MET A 39 28.87 5.53 -22.99
CA MET A 39 28.71 4.47 -22.00
C MET A 39 29.92 3.52 -21.98
N LYS A 40 30.43 3.11 -23.16
CA LYS A 40 31.66 2.29 -23.26
C LYS A 40 32.85 2.99 -22.60
N MET A 41 33.10 4.25 -22.94
CA MET A 41 34.22 5.03 -22.37
C MET A 41 34.09 5.17 -20.85
N SER A 42 32.88 5.37 -20.34
CA SER A 42 32.61 5.44 -18.90
C SER A 42 32.93 4.12 -18.19
N LEU A 43 32.48 2.98 -18.73
CA LEU A 43 32.76 1.66 -18.17
C LEU A 43 34.26 1.32 -18.17
N LEU A 44 34.95 1.63 -19.27
CA LEU A 44 36.40 1.45 -19.38
C LEU A 44 37.17 2.29 -18.36
N LYS A 45 36.76 3.55 -18.16
CA LYS A 45 37.35 4.43 -17.15
C LYS A 45 37.14 3.90 -15.72
N GLN A 46 36.04 3.20 -15.47
CA GLN A 46 35.75 2.52 -14.20
C GLN A 46 36.49 1.18 -14.05
N GLY A 47 37.21 0.72 -15.07
CA GLY A 47 37.98 -0.52 -15.07
C GLY A 47 37.21 -1.75 -15.59
N PHE A 48 35.96 -1.59 -16.03
CA PHE A 48 35.20 -2.68 -16.65
C PHE A 48 35.61 -2.82 -18.12
N ILE A 49 35.91 -4.04 -18.54
CA ILE A 49 36.40 -4.35 -19.90
C ILE A 49 35.48 -5.27 -20.69
N ARG A 50 34.48 -5.88 -20.04
CA ARG A 50 33.61 -6.89 -20.66
C ARG A 50 32.15 -6.69 -20.27
N VAL A 51 31.28 -7.01 -21.21
CA VAL A 51 29.82 -7.08 -21.02
C VAL A 51 29.30 -8.38 -21.64
N VAL A 52 28.20 -8.90 -21.10
CA VAL A 52 27.46 -10.02 -21.70
C VAL A 52 26.18 -9.48 -22.32
N ILE A 53 26.02 -9.74 -23.62
CA ILE A 53 24.86 -9.34 -24.42
C ILE A 53 24.38 -10.58 -25.17
N ASN A 54 23.09 -10.94 -25.05
CA ASN A 54 22.52 -12.13 -25.71
C ASN A 54 23.37 -13.41 -25.49
N GLN A 55 23.85 -13.63 -24.27
CA GLN A 55 24.73 -14.75 -23.87
C GLN A 55 26.13 -14.76 -24.52
N GLN A 56 26.49 -13.71 -25.26
CA GLN A 56 27.83 -13.53 -25.81
C GLN A 56 28.65 -12.58 -24.95
N LEU A 57 29.88 -12.98 -24.62
CA LEU A 57 30.84 -12.14 -23.91
C LEU A 57 31.50 -11.20 -24.93
N ILE A 58 31.29 -9.90 -24.76
CA ILE A 58 31.76 -8.84 -25.65
C ILE A 58 32.78 -7.99 -24.89
N HIS A 59 33.94 -7.80 -25.50
CA HIS A 59 35.01 -6.96 -24.99
C HIS A 59 34.83 -5.51 -25.45
N LEU A 60 34.81 -4.57 -24.51
CA LEU A 60 34.40 -3.18 -24.75
C LEU A 60 35.31 -2.42 -25.75
N ASN A 61 36.59 -2.83 -25.86
CA ASN A 61 37.58 -2.17 -26.72
C ASN A 61 37.66 -2.73 -28.14
N THR A 62 37.39 -4.03 -28.31
CA THR A 62 37.76 -4.76 -29.54
C THR A 62 36.55 -5.23 -30.31
N ASP A 63 35.43 -5.44 -29.63
CA ASP A 63 34.30 -6.16 -30.19
C ASP A 63 33.18 -5.20 -30.56
N THR A 64 32.48 -5.52 -31.65
CA THR A 64 31.32 -4.76 -32.08
C THR A 64 30.10 -5.17 -31.26
N PHE A 65 29.28 -4.18 -30.91
CA PHE A 65 28.03 -4.43 -30.20
C PHE A 65 26.95 -4.87 -31.19
N PRO A 66 26.09 -5.84 -30.82
CA PRO A 66 24.97 -6.25 -31.67
C PRO A 66 23.95 -5.11 -31.79
N SER A 67 23.28 -5.04 -32.93
CA SER A 67 22.14 -4.15 -33.17
C SER A 67 20.93 -4.99 -33.59
N PRO A 68 19.77 -4.89 -32.92
CA PRO A 68 19.48 -3.99 -31.80
C PRO A 68 20.08 -4.45 -30.46
N LEU A 69 20.28 -3.50 -29.54
CA LEU A 69 20.67 -3.79 -28.16
C LEU A 69 19.47 -4.29 -27.34
N PRO A 70 19.67 -5.22 -26.39
CA PRO A 70 18.64 -5.55 -25.41
C PRO A 70 18.40 -4.37 -24.46
N SER A 71 17.33 -4.42 -23.67
CA SER A 71 16.97 -3.36 -22.71
C SER A 71 17.97 -3.20 -21.55
N GLU A 72 18.59 -4.31 -21.11
CA GLU A 72 19.63 -4.32 -20.07
C GLU A 72 20.86 -5.10 -20.55
N LEU A 73 22.04 -4.60 -20.21
CA LEU A 73 23.35 -5.21 -20.44
C LEU A 73 23.87 -5.79 -19.12
N SER A 74 24.57 -6.92 -19.18
CA SER A 74 25.23 -7.50 -17.99
C SER A 74 26.72 -7.14 -17.99
N VAL A 75 27.12 -6.13 -17.24
CA VAL A 75 28.53 -5.72 -17.14
C VAL A 75 29.28 -6.69 -16.25
N VAL A 76 30.40 -7.23 -16.73
CA VAL A 76 31.17 -8.25 -15.98
C VAL A 76 32.09 -7.57 -14.98
N VAL A 77 31.88 -7.87 -13.70
CA VAL A 77 32.75 -7.44 -12.59
C VAL A 77 33.93 -8.40 -12.46
N ASP A 78 33.64 -9.69 -12.39
CA ASP A 78 34.66 -10.72 -12.22
C ASP A 78 34.26 -12.05 -12.87
N ARG A 79 35.27 -12.87 -13.14
CA ARG A 79 35.16 -14.23 -13.66
C ARG A 79 36.00 -15.16 -12.80
N LEU A 80 35.35 -16.11 -12.15
CA LEU A 80 35.99 -17.05 -11.24
C LEU A 80 35.37 -18.45 -11.34
N THR A 81 36.12 -19.44 -10.87
CA THR A 81 35.61 -20.80 -10.63
C THR A 81 35.07 -20.83 -9.20
N LEU A 82 33.87 -21.39 -9.02
CA LEU A 82 33.20 -21.46 -7.72
C LEU A 82 33.82 -22.58 -6.87
N ASP A 83 34.76 -22.23 -5.98
CA ASP A 83 35.41 -23.14 -5.05
C ASP A 83 35.61 -22.47 -3.68
N ALA A 84 36.01 -23.24 -2.67
CA ALA A 84 36.14 -22.72 -1.31
C ALA A 84 37.20 -21.61 -1.18
N GLU A 85 38.24 -21.65 -2.00
CA GLU A 85 39.34 -20.67 -2.00
C GLU A 85 38.91 -19.34 -2.64
N SER A 86 38.03 -19.39 -3.65
CA SER A 86 37.52 -18.21 -4.33
C SER A 86 36.43 -17.46 -3.56
N ARG A 87 36.04 -17.95 -2.37
CA ARG A 87 34.97 -17.35 -1.54
C ARG A 87 35.18 -15.86 -1.25
N SER A 88 36.37 -15.44 -0.82
CA SER A 88 36.63 -14.01 -0.51
C SER A 88 36.44 -13.14 -1.75
N ARG A 89 37.02 -13.58 -2.87
CA ARG A 89 36.94 -12.91 -4.16
C ARG A 89 35.50 -12.84 -4.70
N LEU A 90 34.72 -13.90 -4.53
CA LEU A 90 33.30 -13.92 -4.91
C LEU A 90 32.49 -12.91 -4.08
N VAL A 91 32.74 -12.82 -2.77
CA VAL A 91 32.08 -11.83 -1.92
C VAL A 91 32.43 -10.41 -2.35
N GLU A 92 33.70 -10.11 -2.61
CA GLU A 92 34.16 -8.80 -3.10
C GLU A 92 33.52 -8.45 -4.47
N ALA A 93 33.46 -9.41 -5.39
CA ALA A 93 32.83 -9.21 -6.69
C ALA A 93 31.31 -8.95 -6.56
N LEU A 94 30.63 -9.64 -5.65
CA LEU A 94 29.20 -9.42 -5.36
C LEU A 94 28.97 -8.05 -4.71
N GLU A 95 29.84 -7.62 -3.80
CA GLU A 95 29.78 -6.29 -3.20
C GLU A 95 29.95 -5.18 -4.24
N SER A 96 30.90 -5.35 -5.16
CA SER A 96 31.09 -4.43 -6.28
C SER A 96 29.87 -4.43 -7.21
N ALA A 97 29.35 -5.59 -7.60
CA ALA A 97 28.15 -5.68 -8.45
C ALA A 97 26.93 -4.98 -7.83
N PHE A 98 26.67 -5.23 -6.54
CA PHE A 98 25.61 -4.54 -5.81
C PHE A 98 25.85 -3.04 -5.74
N ARG A 99 27.08 -2.58 -5.53
CA ARG A 99 27.38 -1.14 -5.49
C ARG A 99 27.11 -0.44 -6.81
N GLU A 100 27.53 -1.05 -7.93
CA GLU A 100 27.45 -0.44 -9.27
C GLU A 100 26.03 -0.40 -9.86
N SER A 101 25.09 -1.14 -9.29
CA SER A 101 23.70 -1.24 -9.81
C SER A 101 22.62 -1.09 -8.74
N GLU A 102 22.90 -0.30 -7.70
CA GLU A 102 21.94 0.02 -6.63
C GLU A 102 21.33 -1.26 -6.02
N GLY A 103 22.19 -2.23 -5.72
CA GLY A 103 21.84 -3.47 -5.06
C GLY A 103 21.34 -4.57 -5.97
N ARG A 104 21.70 -4.63 -7.25
CA ARG A 104 21.41 -5.78 -8.13
C ARG A 104 22.70 -6.54 -8.52
N ALA A 105 22.60 -7.84 -8.74
CA ALA A 105 23.69 -8.62 -9.31
C ALA A 105 23.10 -9.77 -10.12
N ASN A 106 23.73 -10.09 -11.24
CA ASN A 106 23.36 -11.22 -12.09
C ASN A 106 24.55 -12.18 -12.16
N ILE A 107 24.31 -13.45 -11.87
CA ILE A 107 25.34 -14.49 -11.90
C ILE A 107 25.06 -15.41 -13.07
N ILE A 108 26.01 -15.48 -14.00
CA ILE A 108 25.90 -16.33 -15.20
C ILE A 108 26.82 -17.52 -14.99
N ILE A 109 26.24 -18.73 -15.03
CA ILE A 109 26.96 -19.99 -14.82
C ILE A 109 26.82 -20.81 -16.09
N GLY A 110 27.95 -21.08 -16.77
CA GLY A 110 27.94 -21.73 -18.07
C GLY A 110 27.08 -20.97 -19.10
N ASN A 111 26.19 -21.70 -19.79
CA ASN A 111 25.22 -21.15 -20.75
C ASN A 111 23.80 -21.03 -20.16
N ASN A 112 23.66 -21.06 -18.83
CA ASN A 112 22.37 -20.98 -18.18
C ASN A 112 21.83 -19.55 -18.16
N GLN A 113 20.52 -19.41 -17.89
CA GLN A 113 19.92 -18.11 -17.64
C GLN A 113 20.58 -17.43 -16.42
N PRO A 114 20.77 -16.09 -16.44
CA PRO A 114 21.35 -15.38 -15.32
C PRO A 114 20.53 -15.54 -14.04
N LEU A 115 21.20 -15.87 -12.93
CA LEU A 115 20.61 -15.86 -11.59
C LEU A 115 20.62 -14.43 -11.06
N ALA A 116 19.44 -13.83 -10.90
CA ALA A 116 19.29 -12.47 -10.39
C ALA A 116 19.24 -12.45 -8.86
N TYR A 117 20.09 -11.62 -8.26
CA TYR A 117 20.15 -11.33 -6.84
C TYR A 117 19.93 -9.85 -6.59
N SER A 118 19.37 -9.52 -5.42
CA SER A 118 19.23 -8.14 -4.98
C SER A 118 19.57 -7.99 -3.50
N ALA A 119 20.29 -6.92 -3.17
CA ALA A 119 20.55 -6.46 -1.80
C ALA A 119 19.32 -5.77 -1.17
N HIS A 120 18.36 -5.36 -1.99
CA HIS A 120 17.07 -4.86 -1.55
C HIS A 120 16.02 -5.97 -1.57
N LEU A 121 14.91 -5.78 -0.86
CA LEU A 121 13.79 -6.70 -0.95
C LEU A 121 13.22 -6.61 -2.36
N ALA A 122 13.46 -7.63 -3.18
CA ALA A 122 12.94 -7.70 -4.54
C ALA A 122 12.11 -8.96 -4.76
N CYS A 123 11.15 -8.91 -5.69
CA CYS A 123 10.46 -10.08 -6.20
C CYS A 123 11.36 -10.83 -7.20
N PRO A 124 11.71 -12.11 -6.98
CA PRO A 124 12.54 -12.86 -7.92
C PRO A 124 11.90 -13.05 -9.30
N GLY A 125 10.56 -13.04 -9.39
CA GLY A 125 9.84 -13.27 -10.66
C GLY A 125 9.68 -12.02 -11.53
N CYS A 126 9.31 -10.89 -10.93
CA CYS A 126 9.01 -9.66 -11.70
C CYS A 126 9.99 -8.49 -11.44
N GLY A 127 10.97 -8.66 -10.56
CA GLY A 127 11.97 -7.63 -10.26
C GLY A 127 11.47 -6.43 -9.44
N ARG A 128 10.18 -6.36 -9.08
CA ARG A 128 9.63 -5.28 -8.24
C ARG A 128 10.37 -5.21 -6.91
N THR A 129 10.84 -4.02 -6.54
CA THR A 129 11.50 -3.75 -5.26
C THR A 129 10.48 -3.28 -4.21
N PHE A 130 10.82 -3.53 -2.94
CA PHE A 130 9.99 -3.22 -1.78
C PHE A 130 10.83 -2.50 -0.73
N PRO A 131 10.25 -1.51 -0.02
CA PRO A 131 10.94 -0.86 1.08
C PRO A 131 11.16 -1.84 2.23
N THR A 132 12.26 -1.68 2.95
CA THR A 132 12.50 -2.42 4.19
C THR A 132 11.38 -2.12 5.20
N PRO A 133 10.67 -3.14 5.72
CA PRO A 133 9.63 -2.93 6.72
C PRO A 133 10.20 -2.28 7.98
N ARG A 134 9.56 -1.21 8.44
CA ARG A 134 9.86 -0.55 9.72
C ARG A 134 8.57 -0.48 10.53
N PRO A 135 8.62 -0.36 11.87
CA PRO A 135 7.40 -0.22 12.68
C PRO A 135 6.46 0.88 12.17
N VAL A 136 7.01 2.02 11.74
CA VAL A 136 6.24 3.14 11.17
C VAL A 136 5.53 2.80 9.85
N SER A 137 6.00 1.81 9.10
CA SER A 137 5.34 1.30 7.90
C SER A 137 4.01 0.61 8.22
N PHE A 138 3.80 0.19 9.47
CA PHE A 138 2.57 -0.45 9.93
C PHE A 138 1.62 0.50 10.67
N SER A 139 2.00 1.78 10.77
CA SER A 139 1.16 2.80 11.42
C SER A 139 0.32 3.54 10.38
N PHE A 140 -1.00 3.38 10.46
CA PHE A 140 -1.94 4.18 9.67
C PHE A 140 -1.97 5.66 10.11
N ASN A 141 -1.32 6.01 11.23
CA ASN A 141 -1.18 7.39 11.69
C ASN A 141 0.10 8.06 11.14
N HIS A 142 0.93 7.33 10.39
CA HIS A 142 2.17 7.86 9.83
C HIS A 142 2.14 7.83 8.29
N PRO A 143 2.59 8.87 7.57
CA PRO A 143 2.52 8.92 6.10
C PRO A 143 3.16 7.73 5.35
N LEU A 144 4.17 7.11 5.97
CA LEU A 144 4.87 5.93 5.43
C LEU A 144 4.06 4.63 5.56
N GLY A 145 3.11 4.54 6.49
CA GLY A 145 2.25 3.36 6.65
C GLY A 145 0.80 3.59 6.22
N ALA A 146 0.32 4.84 6.31
CA ALA A 146 -1.03 5.23 5.95
C ALA A 146 -1.31 5.07 4.45
N CYS A 147 -2.49 4.56 4.11
CA CYS A 147 -3.02 4.59 2.75
C CYS A 147 -2.96 6.03 2.22
N PRO A 148 -2.38 6.28 1.03
CA PRO A 148 -2.19 7.64 0.52
C PRO A 148 -3.52 8.33 0.16
N GLU A 149 -4.55 7.55 -0.19
CA GLU A 149 -5.84 8.10 -0.61
C GLU A 149 -6.70 8.55 0.56
N CYS A 150 -6.94 7.66 1.53
CA CYS A 150 -7.70 8.01 2.73
C CYS A 150 -6.83 8.57 3.86
N LYS A 151 -5.51 8.75 3.66
CA LYS A 151 -4.57 9.24 4.68
C LYS A 151 -4.66 8.50 6.02
N GLY A 152 -4.97 7.20 5.97
CA GLY A 152 -5.13 6.38 7.16
C GLY A 152 -6.46 6.51 7.89
N PHE A 153 -7.48 7.15 7.31
CA PHE A 153 -8.84 7.16 7.87
C PHE A 153 -9.61 5.85 7.60
N GLY A 154 -9.25 5.10 6.55
CA GLY A 154 -9.95 3.88 6.12
C GLY A 154 -11.22 4.14 5.32
N ASN A 155 -11.79 5.34 5.43
CA ASN A 155 -12.94 5.79 4.67
C ASN A 155 -12.63 7.07 3.86
N ILE A 156 -13.44 7.29 2.84
CA ILE A 156 -13.49 8.53 2.07
C ILE A 156 -14.91 9.10 2.16
N LEU A 157 -15.02 10.41 2.30
CA LEU A 157 -16.31 11.09 2.35
C LEU A 157 -16.85 11.23 0.94
N ARG A 158 -17.97 10.55 0.65
CA ARG A 158 -18.71 10.65 -0.61
C ARG A 158 -20.06 11.29 -0.37
N TYR A 159 -20.63 11.91 -1.40
CA TYR A 159 -22.00 12.39 -1.32
C TYR A 159 -22.95 11.21 -1.19
N ASP A 160 -23.87 11.30 -0.22
CA ASP A 160 -24.82 10.25 0.09
C ASP A 160 -26.20 10.63 -0.43
N GLU A 161 -26.74 9.83 -1.34
CA GLU A 161 -28.08 10.04 -1.91
C GLU A 161 -29.14 10.21 -0.82
N ARG A 162 -29.05 9.47 0.30
CA ARG A 162 -30.02 9.56 1.40
C ARG A 162 -29.97 10.89 2.14
N LEU A 163 -28.83 11.58 2.10
CA LEU A 163 -28.67 12.91 2.69
C LEU A 163 -29.10 14.01 1.70
N LEU A 164 -28.96 13.76 0.40
CA LEU A 164 -29.38 14.67 -0.67
C LEU A 164 -30.88 14.61 -0.91
N ILE A 165 -31.47 13.42 -0.77
CA ILE A 165 -32.86 13.10 -1.04
C ILE A 165 -33.39 12.36 0.20
N PRO A 166 -33.60 13.10 1.31
CA PRO A 166 -34.01 12.50 2.57
C PRO A 166 -35.43 11.93 2.52
N ASP A 167 -36.27 12.43 1.61
CA ASP A 167 -37.66 12.02 1.41
C ASP A 167 -37.87 11.66 -0.07
N PRO A 168 -37.72 10.37 -0.44
CA PRO A 168 -37.87 9.91 -1.82
C PRO A 168 -39.31 9.95 -2.34
N ASP A 169 -40.31 10.17 -1.48
CA ASP A 169 -41.72 10.29 -1.88
C ASP A 169 -42.04 11.70 -2.40
N LYS A 170 -41.15 12.67 -2.21
CA LYS A 170 -41.27 14.01 -2.80
C LYS A 170 -40.92 14.01 -4.27
N SER A 171 -41.61 14.88 -5.00
CA SER A 171 -41.32 15.20 -6.38
C SER A 171 -40.18 16.22 -6.51
N LEU A 172 -39.68 16.44 -7.73
CA LEU A 172 -38.72 17.52 -7.98
C LEU A 172 -39.32 18.91 -7.71
N LEU A 173 -40.62 19.08 -7.94
CA LEU A 173 -41.35 20.31 -7.63
C LEU A 173 -41.41 20.57 -6.12
N ASP A 174 -41.61 19.52 -5.32
CA ASP A 174 -41.69 19.59 -3.86
C ASP A 174 -40.31 19.66 -3.18
N GLY A 175 -39.24 19.76 -3.97
CA GLY A 175 -37.89 19.91 -3.46
C GLY A 175 -37.28 18.61 -2.92
N ALA A 176 -37.50 17.49 -3.61
CA ALA A 176 -36.85 16.21 -3.30
C ALA A 176 -35.32 16.32 -3.13
N ILE A 177 -34.67 17.18 -3.94
CA ILE A 177 -33.23 17.45 -3.85
C ILE A 177 -33.01 18.56 -2.82
N GLU A 178 -32.79 18.15 -1.57
CA GLU A 178 -32.61 19.03 -0.40
C GLU A 178 -31.64 20.21 -0.65
N PRO A 179 -30.42 20.02 -1.18
CA PRO A 179 -29.46 21.13 -1.30
C PRO A 179 -29.91 22.22 -2.28
N TRP A 180 -30.82 21.92 -3.21
CA TRP A 180 -31.35 22.89 -4.17
C TRP A 180 -32.50 23.72 -3.60
N THR A 181 -33.14 23.27 -2.51
CA THR A 181 -34.18 24.03 -1.81
C THR A 181 -33.66 25.29 -1.13
N LYS A 182 -32.33 25.44 -0.99
CA LYS A 182 -31.72 26.59 -0.30
C LYS A 182 -31.76 27.84 -1.18
N PRO A 183 -31.99 29.04 -0.60
CA PRO A 183 -32.17 30.28 -1.36
C PRO A 183 -31.09 30.56 -2.40
N SER A 184 -29.83 30.25 -2.09
CA SER A 184 -28.69 30.48 -2.99
C SER A 184 -28.59 29.48 -4.16
N ASN A 185 -29.33 28.37 -4.12
CA ASN A 185 -29.19 27.24 -5.03
C ASN A 185 -30.45 26.97 -5.87
N VAL A 186 -31.54 27.71 -5.64
CA VAL A 186 -32.84 27.55 -6.34
C VAL A 186 -32.71 27.58 -7.86
N TRP A 187 -31.70 28.27 -8.39
CA TRP A 187 -31.42 28.28 -9.83
C TRP A 187 -31.25 26.87 -10.42
N TRP A 188 -30.56 25.97 -9.73
CA TRP A 188 -30.31 24.59 -10.17
C TRP A 188 -31.62 23.80 -10.32
N GLN A 189 -32.52 23.91 -9.34
CA GLN A 189 -33.84 23.30 -9.40
C GLN A 189 -34.65 23.84 -10.58
N LYS A 190 -34.62 25.16 -10.82
CA LYS A 190 -35.33 25.79 -11.93
C LYS A 190 -34.85 25.31 -13.29
N GLU A 191 -33.54 25.15 -13.49
CA GLU A 191 -32.99 24.64 -14.75
C GLU A 191 -33.35 23.17 -14.96
N MET A 192 -33.30 22.34 -13.91
CA MET A 192 -33.72 20.94 -14.00
C MET A 192 -35.21 20.80 -14.35
N LEU A 193 -36.08 21.60 -13.72
CA LEU A 193 -37.53 21.60 -14.03
C LEU A 193 -37.81 22.04 -15.48
N LYS A 194 -37.07 23.02 -16.01
CA LYS A 194 -37.18 23.40 -17.43
C LYS A 194 -36.78 22.26 -18.36
N ALA A 195 -35.74 21.50 -18.01
CA ALA A 195 -35.30 20.35 -18.78
C ALA A 195 -36.35 19.22 -18.78
N PHE A 196 -36.94 18.92 -17.62
CA PHE A 196 -38.05 17.96 -17.50
C PHE A 196 -39.21 18.34 -18.42
N LYS A 197 -39.62 19.61 -18.39
CA LYS A 197 -40.68 20.12 -19.28
C LYS A 197 -40.31 20.00 -20.77
N LYS A 198 -39.07 20.32 -21.16
CA LYS A 198 -38.60 20.23 -22.55
C LYS A 198 -38.57 18.78 -23.05
N LYS A 199 -38.22 17.84 -22.18
CA LYS A 199 -38.17 16.39 -22.46
C LYS A 199 -39.52 15.69 -22.28
N LYS A 200 -40.57 16.40 -21.87
CA LYS A 200 -41.91 15.86 -21.57
C LYS A 200 -41.89 14.79 -20.46
N LEU A 201 -40.98 14.95 -19.50
CA LEU A 201 -40.93 14.14 -18.27
C LEU A 201 -41.83 14.76 -17.22
N ASP A 202 -42.36 13.95 -16.30
CA ASP A 202 -43.24 14.40 -15.23
C ASP A 202 -42.43 14.87 -14.01
N PRO A 203 -42.45 16.18 -13.68
CA PRO A 203 -41.74 16.69 -12.50
C PRO A 203 -42.52 16.52 -11.18
N GLU A 204 -43.79 16.12 -11.23
CA GLU A 204 -44.65 15.83 -10.05
C GLU A 204 -44.53 14.37 -9.59
N ALA A 205 -43.96 13.50 -10.43
CA ALA A 205 -43.66 12.12 -10.05
C ALA A 205 -42.72 12.09 -8.83
N PRO A 206 -43.05 11.31 -7.78
CA PRO A 206 -42.15 11.03 -6.66
C PRO A 206 -40.78 10.54 -7.11
N TYR A 207 -39.71 10.95 -6.43
CA TYR A 207 -38.34 10.60 -6.82
C TYR A 207 -38.12 9.08 -6.89
N ASN A 208 -38.71 8.31 -5.97
CA ASN A 208 -38.63 6.86 -5.96
C ASN A 208 -39.35 6.17 -7.13
N GLN A 209 -40.27 6.87 -7.82
CA GLN A 209 -41.00 6.37 -8.99
C GLN A 209 -40.31 6.71 -10.31
N LEU A 210 -39.28 7.57 -10.28
CA LEU A 210 -38.50 7.91 -11.47
C LEU A 210 -37.71 6.70 -11.97
N THR A 211 -37.69 6.57 -13.30
CA THR A 211 -36.88 5.59 -14.03
C THR A 211 -35.39 5.85 -13.86
N GLU A 212 -34.56 4.83 -14.09
CA GLU A 212 -33.10 4.96 -13.99
C GLU A 212 -32.55 6.05 -14.92
N ALA A 213 -33.09 6.19 -16.13
CA ALA A 213 -32.69 7.23 -17.08
C ALA A 213 -33.04 8.65 -16.59
N GLU A 214 -34.18 8.82 -15.91
CA GLU A 214 -34.56 10.10 -15.31
C GLU A 214 -33.68 10.45 -14.11
N ARG A 215 -33.34 9.46 -13.28
CA ARG A 215 -32.38 9.65 -12.17
C ARG A 215 -31.00 9.99 -12.70
N ASP A 216 -30.53 9.30 -13.74
CA ASP A 216 -29.24 9.58 -14.38
C ASP A 216 -29.19 11.00 -14.95
N LEU A 217 -30.29 11.47 -15.56
CA LEU A 217 -30.41 12.85 -16.03
C LEU A 217 -30.28 13.86 -14.87
N ILE A 218 -30.90 13.58 -13.72
CA ILE A 218 -30.82 14.44 -12.53
C ILE A 218 -29.38 14.49 -11.98
N TRP A 219 -28.73 13.33 -11.90
CA TRP A 219 -27.40 13.21 -11.31
C TRP A 219 -26.29 13.76 -12.21
N LYS A 220 -26.25 13.30 -13.46
CA LYS A 220 -25.16 13.56 -14.41
C LYS A 220 -25.44 14.72 -15.36
N GLY A 221 -26.69 15.13 -15.51
CA GLY A 221 -27.10 16.07 -16.55
C GLY A 221 -27.05 15.45 -17.96
N GLU A 222 -27.25 16.28 -18.98
CA GLU A 222 -27.12 15.87 -20.39
C GLU A 222 -26.84 17.09 -21.29
N GLY A 223 -25.81 17.00 -22.13
CA GLY A 223 -25.43 18.08 -23.04
C GLY A 223 -25.03 19.34 -22.29
N THR A 224 -25.87 20.38 -22.35
CA THR A 224 -25.67 21.65 -21.63
C THR A 224 -26.39 21.70 -20.28
N LEU A 225 -27.18 20.69 -19.94
CA LEU A 225 -27.86 20.61 -18.65
C LEU A 225 -26.88 20.07 -17.60
N GLU A 226 -26.69 20.85 -16.55
CA GLU A 226 -25.84 20.48 -15.41
C GLU A 226 -26.67 19.73 -14.34
N GLY A 227 -26.09 18.65 -13.80
CA GLY A 227 -26.74 17.78 -12.79
C GLY A 227 -26.31 18.06 -11.34
N ILE A 228 -26.65 17.13 -10.44
CA ILE A 228 -26.18 17.13 -9.04
C ILE A 228 -24.64 17.07 -8.97
N ASP A 229 -24.01 16.28 -9.84
CA ASP A 229 -22.55 16.14 -9.88
C ASP A 229 -21.87 17.47 -10.21
N ASP A 230 -22.41 18.21 -11.19
CA ASP A 230 -21.91 19.53 -11.58
C ASP A 230 -22.14 20.57 -10.49
N PHE A 231 -23.31 20.53 -9.83
CA PHE A 231 -23.60 21.39 -8.68
C PHE A 231 -22.55 21.22 -7.58
N PHE A 232 -22.20 19.98 -7.23
CA PHE A 232 -21.18 19.74 -6.21
C PHE A 232 -19.77 20.06 -6.70
N LYS A 233 -19.45 19.80 -7.97
CA LYS A 233 -18.18 20.21 -8.59
C LYS A 233 -18.00 21.73 -8.53
N TYR A 234 -19.06 22.47 -8.82
CA TYR A 234 -19.09 23.93 -8.69
C TYR A 234 -18.85 24.37 -7.23
N LEU A 235 -19.54 23.79 -6.26
CA LEU A 235 -19.33 24.12 -4.84
C LEU A 235 -17.93 23.75 -4.36
N GLU A 236 -17.36 22.64 -4.82
CA GLU A 236 -16.00 22.23 -4.50
C GLU A 236 -14.95 23.21 -5.01
N SER A 237 -15.18 23.87 -6.16
CA SER A 237 -14.30 24.96 -6.63
C SER A 237 -14.24 26.14 -5.65
N LYS A 238 -15.26 26.29 -4.80
CA LYS A 238 -15.39 27.34 -3.78
C LYS A 238 -15.07 26.86 -2.36
N ARG A 239 -14.45 25.69 -2.21
CA ARG A 239 -14.12 25.08 -0.90
C ARG A 239 -13.18 25.93 -0.04
N TYR A 240 -12.52 26.95 -0.60
CA TYR A 240 -11.76 27.93 0.18
C TYR A 240 -12.66 28.73 1.15
N LYS A 241 -13.98 28.83 0.88
CA LYS A 241 -14.94 29.48 1.78
C LYS A 241 -15.41 28.53 2.87
N MET A 242 -15.29 28.93 4.13
CA MET A 242 -15.63 28.10 5.30
C MET A 242 -17.09 27.61 5.28
N HIS A 243 -18.06 28.50 5.02
CA HIS A 243 -19.48 28.11 4.98
C HIS A 243 -19.79 27.09 3.88
N VAL A 244 -19.06 27.12 2.76
CA VAL A 244 -19.19 26.11 1.70
C VAL A 244 -18.71 24.75 2.20
N ARG A 245 -17.61 24.69 2.94
CA ARG A 245 -17.12 23.43 3.53
C ARG A 245 -18.14 22.82 4.49
N VAL A 246 -18.74 23.63 5.35
CA VAL A 246 -19.78 23.20 6.30
C VAL A 246 -21.04 22.75 5.57
N PHE A 247 -21.41 23.42 4.48
CA PHE A 247 -22.52 23.00 3.64
C PHE A 247 -22.25 21.62 3.02
N LEU A 248 -21.10 21.44 2.38
CA LEU A 248 -20.70 20.18 1.75
C LEU A 248 -20.64 19.01 2.72
N SER A 249 -20.19 19.21 3.97
CA SER A 249 -20.09 18.14 4.96
C SER A 249 -21.43 17.55 5.39
N ARG A 250 -22.55 18.28 5.24
CA ARG A 250 -23.89 17.81 5.62
C ARG A 250 -24.41 16.70 4.71
N TYR A 251 -23.93 16.65 3.46
CA TYR A 251 -24.40 15.69 2.46
C TYR A 251 -23.40 14.58 2.18
N ARG A 252 -22.36 14.46 3.00
CA ARG A 252 -21.34 13.43 2.83
C ARG A 252 -21.43 12.40 3.94
N SER A 253 -21.33 11.13 3.56
CA SER A 253 -21.18 10.02 4.49
C SER A 253 -19.84 9.30 4.28
N PRO A 254 -19.29 8.68 5.34
CA PRO A 254 -18.10 7.86 5.20
C PRO A 254 -18.42 6.61 4.38
N SER A 255 -17.66 6.40 3.32
CA SER A 255 -17.67 5.17 2.51
C SER A 255 -16.31 4.48 2.63
N PRO A 256 -16.22 3.14 2.58
CA PRO A 256 -14.94 2.44 2.58
C PRO A 256 -14.02 2.97 1.48
N CYS A 257 -12.76 3.23 1.81
CA CYS A 257 -11.78 3.68 0.83
C CYS A 257 -11.60 2.63 -0.26
N THR A 258 -11.70 3.00 -1.53
CA THR A 258 -11.57 2.07 -2.67
C THR A 258 -10.18 1.44 -2.79
N THR A 259 -9.14 2.17 -2.40
CA THR A 259 -7.74 1.71 -2.52
C THR A 259 -7.32 0.76 -1.40
N CYS A 260 -7.70 1.04 -0.15
CA CYS A 260 -7.30 0.21 1.00
C CYS A 260 -8.44 -0.64 1.57
N GLN A 261 -9.67 -0.48 1.08
CA GLN A 261 -10.87 -1.21 1.51
C GLN A 261 -11.09 -1.19 3.03
N GLY A 262 -10.79 -0.07 3.68
CA GLY A 262 -10.93 0.07 5.13
C GLY A 262 -9.71 -0.34 5.96
N THR A 263 -8.68 -0.93 5.35
CA THR A 263 -7.47 -1.38 6.07
C THR A 263 -6.61 -0.25 6.63
N ARG A 264 -6.80 0.99 6.12
CA ARG A 264 -6.09 2.23 6.49
C ARG A 264 -4.60 2.24 6.12
N LEU A 265 -4.05 1.12 5.66
CA LEU A 265 -2.63 0.93 5.40
C LEU A 265 -2.30 0.97 3.91
N ARG A 266 -1.02 1.14 3.60
CA ARG A 266 -0.48 0.95 2.25
C ARG A 266 -0.51 -0.53 1.86
N PRO A 267 -0.67 -0.85 0.56
CA PRO A 267 -0.59 -2.22 0.07
C PRO A 267 0.72 -2.91 0.46
N GLU A 268 1.85 -2.21 0.42
CA GLU A 268 3.17 -2.75 0.78
C GLU A 268 3.22 -3.24 2.24
N SER A 269 2.53 -2.55 3.15
CA SER A 269 2.46 -2.93 4.56
C SER A 269 1.63 -4.19 4.77
N LEU A 270 0.58 -4.38 3.98
CA LEU A 270 -0.28 -5.57 4.01
C LEU A 270 0.37 -6.80 3.35
N MET A 271 1.42 -6.60 2.56
CA MET A 271 2.20 -7.70 1.98
C MET A 271 3.12 -8.37 3.00
N VAL A 272 3.41 -7.71 4.14
CA VAL A 272 4.18 -8.32 5.22
C VAL A 272 3.26 -9.20 6.05
N LYS A 273 3.59 -10.48 6.10
CA LYS A 273 2.78 -11.52 6.73
C LYS A 273 3.57 -12.27 7.78
N ILE A 274 2.92 -12.60 8.88
CA ILE A 274 3.40 -13.54 9.89
C ILE A 274 2.47 -14.75 9.79
N HIS A 275 3.01 -15.92 9.45
CA HIS A 275 2.21 -17.14 9.21
C HIS A 275 1.01 -16.90 8.30
N ALA A 276 1.27 -16.35 7.11
CA ALA A 276 0.28 -16.02 6.07
C ALA A 276 -0.73 -14.91 6.39
N CYS A 277 -0.77 -14.39 7.61
CA CYS A 277 -1.68 -13.32 8.03
C CYS A 277 -0.96 -11.97 8.09
N HIS A 278 -1.57 -10.91 7.57
CA HIS A 278 -1.06 -9.55 7.69
C HIS A 278 -1.67 -8.81 8.89
N ILE A 279 -1.06 -7.70 9.29
CA ILE A 279 -1.43 -6.97 10.52
C ILE A 279 -2.92 -6.61 10.62
N HIS A 280 -3.54 -6.17 9.51
CA HIS A 280 -4.95 -5.80 9.54
C HIS A 280 -5.91 -7.00 9.67
N GLU A 281 -5.59 -8.18 9.12
CA GLU A 281 -6.38 -9.41 9.28
C GLU A 281 -6.38 -9.80 10.77
N VAL A 282 -5.19 -9.88 11.36
CA VAL A 282 -4.99 -10.25 12.76
C VAL A 282 -5.67 -9.26 13.71
N GLY A 283 -5.60 -7.95 13.41
CA GLY A 283 -6.31 -6.93 14.19
C GLY A 283 -7.84 -6.95 14.02
N GLY A 284 -8.36 -7.66 13.01
CA GLY A 284 -9.78 -7.79 12.73
C GLY A 284 -10.44 -8.97 13.44
N TRP A 285 -9.67 -9.86 14.06
CA TRP A 285 -10.20 -10.98 14.83
C TRP A 285 -10.70 -10.54 16.22
N PRO A 286 -11.65 -11.30 16.81
CA PRO A 286 -11.92 -11.23 18.23
C PRO A 286 -10.63 -11.36 19.06
N LEU A 287 -10.54 -10.65 20.19
CA LEU A 287 -9.37 -10.70 21.05
C LEU A 287 -9.10 -12.11 21.59
N SER A 288 -10.14 -12.94 21.76
CA SER A 288 -10.01 -14.36 22.11
C SER A 288 -9.17 -15.11 21.08
N ASP A 289 -9.51 -14.94 19.80
CA ASP A 289 -8.93 -15.66 18.68
C ASP A 289 -7.51 -15.18 18.44
N LEU A 290 -7.28 -13.87 18.57
CA LEU A 290 -5.96 -13.26 18.54
C LEU A 290 -5.03 -13.85 19.61
N GLN A 291 -5.53 -13.95 20.85
CA GLN A 291 -4.75 -14.50 21.96
C GLN A 291 -4.39 -15.97 21.71
N GLN A 292 -5.33 -16.79 21.23
CA GLN A 292 -5.08 -18.19 20.88
C GLN A 292 -4.05 -18.30 19.75
N TRP A 293 -4.19 -17.51 18.70
CA TRP A 293 -3.27 -17.50 17.57
C TRP A 293 -1.83 -17.16 18.01
N LEU A 294 -1.66 -16.12 18.84
CA LEU A 294 -0.34 -15.74 19.37
C LEU A 294 0.30 -16.86 20.21
N GLN A 295 -0.47 -17.62 20.99
CA GLN A 295 0.03 -18.73 21.80
C GLN A 295 0.50 -19.92 20.94
N THR A 296 -0.16 -20.14 19.80
CA THR A 296 0.14 -21.25 18.89
C THR A 296 1.09 -20.89 17.76
N LEU A 297 1.63 -19.67 17.76
CA LEU A 297 2.41 -19.13 16.64
C LEU A 297 3.70 -19.95 16.44
N PRO A 298 3.88 -20.65 15.30
CA PRO A 298 5.04 -21.50 15.08
C PRO A 298 6.29 -20.67 14.72
N LEU A 299 7.00 -20.16 15.71
CA LEU A 299 8.21 -19.35 15.50
C LEU A 299 9.46 -20.23 15.43
N ARG A 300 10.41 -19.86 14.57
CA ARG A 300 11.76 -20.44 14.60
C ARG A 300 12.49 -19.97 15.86
N LYS A 301 13.45 -20.74 16.36
CA LYS A 301 14.25 -20.38 17.57
C LYS A 301 14.82 -18.96 17.52
N PHE A 302 15.29 -18.52 16.36
CA PHE A 302 15.80 -17.17 16.17
C PHE A 302 14.70 -16.09 16.26
N GLU A 303 13.53 -16.35 15.68
CA GLU A 303 12.38 -15.42 15.72
C GLU A 303 11.83 -15.33 17.14
N GLU A 304 11.72 -16.47 17.83
CA GLU A 304 11.29 -16.56 19.22
C GLU A 304 12.23 -15.76 20.15
N ALA A 305 13.55 -15.90 19.97
CA ALA A 305 14.53 -15.15 20.76
C ALA A 305 14.39 -13.62 20.59
N ILE A 306 14.08 -13.15 19.37
CA ILE A 306 13.87 -11.72 19.08
C ILE A 306 12.51 -11.24 19.61
N ALA A 307 11.47 -12.05 19.45
CA ALA A 307 10.09 -11.65 19.73
C ALA A 307 9.67 -11.88 21.19
N LYS A 308 10.48 -12.58 22.00
CA LYS A 308 10.14 -13.02 23.37
C LYS A 308 9.50 -11.92 24.22
N ASP A 309 10.18 -10.78 24.36
CA ASP A 309 9.71 -9.70 25.23
C ASP A 309 8.46 -9.00 24.65
N LEU A 310 8.39 -8.91 23.31
CA LEU A 310 7.23 -8.35 22.61
C LEU A 310 5.98 -9.23 22.79
N LEU A 311 6.12 -10.55 22.62
CA LEU A 311 5.04 -11.52 22.81
C LEU A 311 4.59 -11.55 24.27
N HIS A 312 5.52 -11.49 25.22
CA HIS A 312 5.18 -11.41 26.64
C HIS A 312 4.35 -10.15 26.95
N ALA A 313 4.77 -8.99 26.44
CA ALA A 313 4.04 -7.74 26.62
C ALA A 313 2.65 -7.76 25.95
N LEU A 314 2.54 -8.34 24.75
CA LEU A 314 1.28 -8.49 24.03
C LEU A 314 0.31 -9.42 24.77
N HIS A 315 0.76 -10.60 25.19
CA HIS A 315 -0.05 -11.54 25.96
C HIS A 315 -0.55 -10.93 27.27
N SER A 316 0.32 -10.20 27.97
CA SER A 316 -0.06 -9.50 29.21
C SER A 316 -1.20 -8.50 28.95
N LYS A 317 -1.06 -7.63 27.95
CA LYS A 317 -2.09 -6.64 27.58
C LYS A 317 -3.41 -7.29 27.16
N LEU A 318 -3.34 -8.31 26.30
CA LEU A 318 -4.54 -9.04 25.86
C LEU A 318 -5.22 -9.74 27.05
N SER A 319 -4.47 -10.35 27.96
CA SER A 319 -5.03 -11.01 29.14
C SER A 319 -5.86 -10.06 30.01
N PHE A 320 -5.44 -8.79 30.17
CA PHE A 320 -6.23 -7.80 30.90
C PHE A 320 -7.55 -7.49 30.18
N LEU A 321 -7.54 -7.33 28.86
CA LEU A 321 -8.74 -7.09 28.06
C LEU A 321 -9.72 -8.27 28.14
N LEU A 322 -9.22 -9.51 28.09
CA LEU A 322 -10.05 -10.72 28.24
C LEU A 322 -10.66 -10.82 29.64
N ARG A 323 -9.89 -10.50 30.69
CA ARG A 323 -10.36 -10.53 32.09
C ARG A 323 -11.47 -9.54 32.38
N VAL A 324 -11.53 -8.42 31.66
CA VAL A 324 -12.63 -7.44 31.76
C VAL A 324 -13.79 -7.73 30.80
N GLY A 325 -13.82 -8.91 30.16
CA GLY A 325 -14.92 -9.36 29.32
C GLY A 325 -15.05 -8.59 28.00
N LEU A 326 -13.91 -8.26 27.38
CA LEU A 326 -13.85 -7.59 26.06
C LEU A 326 -13.32 -8.53 24.96
N ASP A 327 -13.47 -9.84 25.15
CA ASP A 327 -12.99 -10.89 24.25
C ASP A 327 -13.58 -10.83 22.84
N TYR A 328 -14.83 -10.40 22.71
CA TYR A 328 -15.53 -10.25 21.43
C TYR A 328 -15.10 -9.03 20.61
N LEU A 329 -14.40 -8.06 21.21
CA LEU A 329 -13.93 -6.87 20.50
C LEU A 329 -12.76 -7.22 19.57
N THR A 330 -12.46 -6.32 18.64
CA THR A 330 -11.33 -6.43 17.72
C THR A 330 -10.41 -5.22 17.88
N LEU A 331 -9.12 -5.37 17.59
CA LEU A 331 -8.16 -4.24 17.67
C LEU A 331 -8.44 -3.16 16.63
N ASN A 332 -9.10 -3.51 15.52
CA ASN A 332 -9.49 -2.58 14.46
C ASN A 332 -10.77 -1.79 14.77
N ARG A 333 -11.50 -2.10 15.86
CA ARG A 333 -12.75 -1.43 16.23
C ARG A 333 -12.52 0.05 16.50
N GLU A 334 -13.35 0.91 15.90
CA GLU A 334 -13.25 2.35 16.10
C GLU A 334 -13.69 2.76 17.51
N MET A 335 -12.87 3.51 18.25
CA MET A 335 -13.18 3.94 19.62
C MET A 335 -14.52 4.67 19.75
N ARG A 336 -14.93 5.47 18.75
CA ARG A 336 -16.21 6.21 18.75
C ARG A 336 -17.46 5.32 18.68
N THR A 337 -17.28 4.04 18.36
CA THR A 337 -18.36 3.06 18.22
C THR A 337 -18.49 2.14 19.44
N LEU A 338 -17.67 2.36 20.46
CA LEU A 338 -17.74 1.67 21.74
C LEU A 338 -18.82 2.32 22.60
N SER A 339 -19.52 1.50 23.36
CA SER A 339 -20.36 1.93 24.48
C SER A 339 -19.51 2.54 25.61
N GLY A 340 -20.16 3.33 26.47
CA GLY A 340 -19.50 3.91 27.65
C GLY A 340 -18.83 2.85 28.53
N GLY A 341 -19.54 1.76 28.81
CA GLY A 341 -19.01 0.65 29.60
C GLY A 341 -17.83 -0.08 28.92
N GLU A 342 -17.85 -0.26 27.60
CA GLU A 342 -16.70 -0.82 26.88
C GLU A 342 -15.47 0.09 26.98
N ALA A 343 -15.65 1.40 26.74
CA ALA A 343 -14.56 2.37 26.83
C ALA A 343 -13.94 2.41 28.24
N GLN A 344 -14.79 2.37 29.27
CA GLN A 344 -14.36 2.31 30.67
C GLN A 344 -13.56 1.03 30.97
N ARG A 345 -14.04 -0.15 30.52
CA ARG A 345 -13.33 -1.42 30.71
C ARG A 345 -11.98 -1.46 29.99
N ILE A 346 -11.88 -0.87 28.79
CA ILE A 346 -10.59 -0.69 28.10
C ILE A 346 -9.64 0.19 28.91
N HIS A 347 -10.15 1.29 29.49
CA HIS A 347 -9.35 2.17 30.34
C HIS A 347 -8.84 1.42 31.57
N LEU A 348 -9.71 0.67 32.27
CA LEU A 348 -9.35 -0.15 33.41
C LEU A 348 -8.28 -1.19 33.05
N ALA A 349 -8.45 -1.93 31.95
CA ALA A 349 -7.46 -2.91 31.48
C ALA A 349 -6.10 -2.25 31.19
N THR A 350 -6.11 -1.04 30.63
CA THR A 350 -4.88 -0.26 30.37
C THR A 350 -4.17 0.11 31.66
N GLN A 351 -4.91 0.59 32.67
CA GLN A 351 -4.36 0.96 33.97
C GLN A 351 -3.77 -0.23 34.73
N LEU A 352 -4.48 -1.37 34.74
CA LEU A 352 -3.97 -2.62 35.31
C LEU A 352 -2.66 -3.09 34.63
N GLY A 353 -2.53 -2.82 33.33
CA GLY A 353 -1.31 -3.12 32.58
C GLY A 353 -0.13 -2.18 32.84
N CYS A 354 -0.35 -0.99 33.41
CA CYS A 354 0.71 -0.02 33.72
C CYS A 354 1.48 -0.34 35.00
N GLN A 355 1.04 -1.33 35.80
CA GLN A 355 1.71 -1.78 37.04
C GLN A 355 2.06 -0.62 38.01
N LEU A 356 1.22 0.41 38.05
CA LEU A 356 1.41 1.54 38.96
C LEU A 356 1.16 1.10 40.41
N VAL A 357 2.05 1.53 41.32
CA VAL A 357 1.95 1.23 42.76
C VAL A 357 1.59 2.52 43.51
N GLY A 358 0.77 2.40 44.57
CA GLY A 358 0.37 3.55 45.39
C GLY A 358 -0.61 4.50 44.70
N THR A 359 -1.31 4.03 43.66
CA THR A 359 -2.33 4.82 42.94
C THR A 359 -3.71 4.46 43.46
N GLN A 360 -4.52 5.48 43.81
CA GLN A 360 -5.93 5.31 44.12
C GLN A 360 -6.76 5.50 42.84
N TYR A 361 -7.31 4.40 42.34
CA TYR A 361 -8.26 4.43 41.22
C TYR A 361 -9.66 4.74 41.75
N VAL A 362 -10.30 5.76 41.20
CA VAL A 362 -11.70 6.09 41.44
C VAL A 362 -12.47 5.74 40.16
N LEU A 363 -13.43 4.83 40.28
CA LEU A 363 -14.26 4.33 39.18
C LEU A 363 -15.66 4.93 39.34
N ASP A 364 -16.19 5.51 38.26
CA ASP A 364 -17.54 6.08 38.18
C ASP A 364 -18.42 5.16 37.34
N GLU A 365 -19.64 4.86 37.78
CA GLU A 365 -20.52 3.86 37.15
C GLU A 365 -21.28 4.40 35.93
#